data_AF-A0A6A9V2C8-F1
#
_entry.id   AF-A0A6A9V2C8-F1
#
_cell.length_a   1.000
_cell.length_b   1.000
_cell.length_c   1.000
_cell.angle_alpha   90.00
_cell.angle_beta   90.00
_cell.angle_gamma   90.00
#
_symmetry.space_group_name_H-M   'P 1'
#
loop_
_entity.id
_entity.type
_entity.pdbx_description
1 polymer ?
#
loop_
_entity_poly.entity_id
_entity_poly.type
_entity_poly.pdbx_seq_one_letter_code
_entity_poly.pdbx_strand_id
1 'polypeptide(L)'
;MDDELGVARVEHLRSFLGEPVRLVEDVHDGVRFDVLLFPPTGRVPHATLVTDGLSDVGRRRGGGSGRGGEQELVRSELLLGLPAGWPGTDASDGSLLEAPASSWPVTVLRETARLSLDEERALEWGTTVGGPEFRDLVPAGVPFGGVLVGPPLAYPGDLALASTPVGEVRYHGALLVTPDELDHALAVPYGSSGLLERLWQAGVSAVVDPGRAGVVDGPPPWTVHVLLGDSPDHLGQVLDHDLPALSAALAEDRATSYLMPLDEVSVQLRLTGPMDVHRVLQDAGWTDADAPLHDAVPTHRRTVELAPVGGRGLEALVAVLALVRILAERRHVVAVWLPQQGHLATPQRLVQEMDDIDVSFRVHPFVEVPDTVTTRGLEALGGLEVRFTAPRLSAEDRRRRLRRVLQSRPESRDMVLPAAGQRGRHGFSRYALVEAVDPRTAERYLELVDGGWRGRFDRQRGRGPSGSLSS
;
A
#
# COMPACT_ATOMS: atom_id res chain seq x y z
N MET A 1 14.86 28.92 -11.34
CA MET A 1 13.52 28.47 -10.93
C MET A 1 13.65 27.62 -9.68
N ASP A 2 14.49 26.56 -9.67
CA ASP A 2 14.78 25.75 -8.47
C ASP A 2 15.26 26.57 -7.26
N ASP A 3 16.11 27.59 -7.49
CA ASP A 3 16.64 28.43 -6.41
C ASP A 3 15.56 29.33 -5.75
N GLU A 4 14.61 29.87 -6.53
CA GLU A 4 13.55 30.74 -6.00
C GLU A 4 12.52 29.96 -5.17
N LEU A 5 12.22 28.73 -5.58
CA LEU A 5 11.33 27.84 -4.84
C LEU A 5 11.98 27.42 -3.51
N GLY A 6 13.24 26.98 -3.53
CA GLY A 6 13.98 26.64 -2.31
C GLY A 6 14.05 27.80 -1.32
N VAL A 7 14.35 29.00 -1.80
CA VAL A 7 14.34 30.22 -0.97
C VAL A 7 12.95 30.46 -0.35
N ALA A 8 11.87 30.39 -1.14
CA ALA A 8 10.52 30.62 -0.63
C ALA A 8 10.10 29.61 0.46
N ARG A 9 10.46 28.32 0.32
CA ARG A 9 10.18 27.29 1.33
C ARG A 9 10.90 27.53 2.64
N VAL A 10 12.20 27.80 2.55
CA VAL A 10 13.02 28.01 3.75
C VAL A 10 12.61 29.31 4.45
N GLU A 11 12.32 30.38 3.72
CA GLU A 11 11.81 31.65 4.28
C GLU A 11 10.48 31.45 5.02
N HIS A 12 9.56 30.68 4.42
CA HIS A 12 8.29 30.32 5.05
C HIS A 12 8.52 29.61 6.39
N LEU A 13 9.31 28.52 6.40
CA LEU A 13 9.61 27.77 7.61
C LEU A 13 10.35 28.61 8.66
N ARG A 14 11.30 29.46 8.25
CA ARG A 14 12.06 30.35 9.14
C ARG A 14 11.17 31.27 9.96
N SER A 15 10.08 31.77 9.36
CA SER A 15 9.13 32.65 10.04
C SER A 15 8.43 31.99 11.25
N PHE A 16 8.41 30.65 11.31
CA PHE A 16 7.80 29.88 12.39
C PHE A 16 8.82 29.14 13.26
N LEU A 17 9.87 28.59 12.65
CA LEU A 17 10.80 27.63 13.25
C LEU A 17 12.20 28.20 13.50
N GLY A 18 12.51 29.41 13.03
CA GLY A 18 13.83 30.01 13.15
C GLY A 18 14.83 29.48 12.11
N GLU A 19 16.14 29.62 12.39
CA GLU A 19 17.18 29.24 11.43
C GLU A 19 17.43 27.73 11.39
N PRO A 20 17.43 27.11 10.20
CA PRO A 20 17.74 25.69 10.07
C PRO A 20 19.25 25.41 10.05
N VAL A 21 19.59 24.20 10.48
CA VAL A 21 20.85 23.52 10.22
C VAL A 21 20.59 22.43 9.20
N ARG A 22 21.37 22.37 8.12
CA ARG A 22 21.29 21.27 7.15
C ARG A 22 22.00 20.04 7.72
N LEU A 23 21.28 18.93 7.89
CA LEU A 23 21.85 17.68 8.40
C LEU A 23 22.26 16.74 7.28
N VAL A 24 21.37 16.51 6.33
CA VAL A 24 21.57 15.55 5.24
C VAL A 24 21.40 16.27 3.91
N GLU A 25 22.31 16.00 2.98
CA GLU A 25 22.14 16.26 1.56
C GLU A 25 21.95 14.92 0.84
N ASP A 26 20.88 14.78 0.07
CA ASP A 26 20.57 13.53 -0.62
C ASP A 26 20.14 13.77 -2.06
N VAL A 27 20.40 12.78 -2.91
CA VAL A 27 19.92 12.74 -4.29
C VAL A 27 19.38 11.34 -4.54
N HIS A 28 18.10 11.25 -4.87
CA HIS A 28 17.41 10.00 -5.10
C HIS A 28 16.63 10.06 -6.41
N ASP A 29 16.90 9.12 -7.32
CA ASP A 29 16.37 9.09 -8.68
C ASP A 29 16.45 10.45 -9.43
N GLY A 30 17.58 11.15 -9.26
CA GLY A 30 17.82 12.46 -9.87
C GLY A 30 17.10 13.64 -9.20
N VAL A 31 16.32 13.40 -8.14
CA VAL A 31 15.70 14.43 -7.31
C VAL A 31 16.59 14.71 -6.12
N ARG A 32 17.03 15.96 -5.96
CA ARG A 32 17.75 16.40 -4.77
C ARG A 32 16.74 16.72 -3.66
N PHE A 33 16.98 16.19 -2.48
CA PHE A 33 16.26 16.63 -1.28
C PHE A 33 17.19 16.54 -0.07
N ASP A 34 16.98 17.47 0.86
CA ASP A 34 17.81 17.62 2.03
C ASP A 34 16.95 17.42 3.29
N VAL A 35 17.58 17.08 4.42
CA VAL A 35 16.91 17.08 5.74
C VAL A 35 17.47 18.22 6.58
N LEU A 36 16.59 19.15 6.93
CA LEU A 36 16.87 20.33 7.75
C LEU A 36 16.46 20.05 9.20
N LEU A 37 17.23 20.58 10.15
CA LEU A 37 16.91 20.63 11.57
C LEU A 37 16.68 22.07 11.99
N PHE A 38 15.49 22.35 12.52
CA PHE A 38 15.17 23.61 13.17
C PHE A 38 15.21 23.41 14.68
N PRO A 39 16.07 24.16 15.41
CA PRO A 39 16.09 24.12 16.87
C PRO A 39 14.77 24.59 17.50
N PRO A 40 14.50 24.23 18.77
CA PRO A 40 13.33 24.73 19.49
C PRO A 40 13.29 26.27 19.55
N THR A 41 12.09 26.83 19.44
CA THR A 41 11.83 28.27 19.63
C THR A 41 10.81 28.50 20.75
N GLY A 42 10.60 29.75 21.14
CA GLY A 42 9.52 30.09 22.07
C GLY A 42 8.11 29.77 21.54
N ARG A 43 7.94 29.67 20.21
CA ARG A 43 6.65 29.35 19.55
C ARG A 43 6.47 27.86 19.34
N VAL A 44 7.56 27.15 19.02
CA VAL A 44 7.59 25.71 18.79
C VAL A 44 8.65 25.12 19.74
N PRO A 45 8.25 24.66 20.94
CA PRO A 45 9.17 24.31 22.03
C PRO A 45 9.78 22.91 21.87
N HIS A 46 10.07 22.50 20.64
CA HIS A 46 10.64 21.22 20.28
C HIS A 46 11.44 21.39 18.98
N ALA A 47 12.44 20.54 18.74
CA ALA A 47 13.21 20.61 17.51
C ALA A 47 12.38 20.02 16.37
N THR A 48 12.61 20.45 15.13
CA THR A 48 11.81 20.00 13.98
C THR A 48 12.72 19.58 12.83
N LEU A 49 12.58 18.33 12.39
CA LEU A 49 13.17 17.85 11.15
C LEU A 49 12.22 18.14 9.99
N VAL A 50 12.75 18.64 8.88
CA VAL A 50 11.96 19.00 7.70
C VAL A 50 12.67 18.53 6.44
N THR A 51 11.93 17.93 5.51
CA THR A 51 12.45 17.71 4.16
C THR A 51 12.46 19.02 3.37
N ASP A 52 13.48 19.24 2.55
CA ASP A 52 13.55 20.37 1.62
C ASP A 52 13.97 19.86 0.25
N GLY A 53 13.06 19.91 -0.72
CA GLY A 53 13.29 19.48 -2.10
C GLY A 53 12.33 18.40 -2.60
N LEU A 54 11.54 17.75 -1.72
CA LEU A 54 10.50 16.83 -2.19
C LEU A 54 9.46 17.55 -3.04
N SER A 55 9.15 18.79 -2.67
CA SER A 55 8.21 19.65 -3.36
C SER A 55 8.71 20.16 -4.72
N ASP A 56 9.99 19.97 -5.07
CA ASP A 56 10.52 20.31 -6.41
C ASP A 56 9.80 19.46 -7.48
N VAL A 57 9.45 18.21 -7.13
CA VAL A 57 8.67 17.33 -8.00
C VAL A 57 7.21 17.32 -7.58
N GLY A 58 6.37 17.91 -8.44
CA GLY A 58 4.92 17.93 -8.23
C GLY A 58 4.32 16.58 -8.60
N ARG A 59 3.47 16.03 -7.74
CA ARG A 59 2.83 14.72 -7.94
C ARG A 59 1.35 14.90 -8.25
N ARG A 60 0.79 13.99 -9.04
CA ARG A 60 -0.67 13.95 -9.23
C ARG A 60 -1.32 13.28 -8.03
N ARG A 61 -2.47 13.81 -7.60
CA ARG A 61 -3.31 13.14 -6.60
C ARG A 61 -3.77 11.77 -7.14
N GLY A 62 -3.77 10.76 -6.28
CA GLY A 62 -4.41 9.48 -6.57
C GLY A 62 -5.95 9.60 -6.52
N GLY A 63 -6.67 8.78 -7.29
CA GLY A 63 -8.13 8.59 -7.12
C GLY A 63 -9.08 9.47 -7.95
N GLY A 64 -8.59 10.35 -8.83
CA GLY A 64 -9.47 11.18 -9.66
C GLY A 64 -9.67 10.64 -11.09
N SER A 65 -10.79 9.97 -11.38
CA SER A 65 -11.27 9.72 -12.76
C SER A 65 -11.81 10.99 -13.45
N GLY A 66 -11.23 12.15 -13.14
CA GLY A 66 -11.56 13.44 -13.71
C GLY A 66 -11.09 13.51 -15.16
N ARG A 67 -11.97 13.11 -16.08
CA ARG A 67 -11.90 13.52 -17.48
C ARG A 67 -12.04 15.04 -17.55
N GLY A 68 -10.97 15.74 -17.89
CA GLY A 68 -11.03 17.11 -18.41
C GLY A 68 -10.84 18.23 -17.39
N GLY A 69 -9.63 18.37 -16.87
CA GLY A 69 -9.12 19.57 -16.21
C GLY A 69 -7.60 19.44 -16.05
N GLU A 70 -6.86 20.55 -16.12
CA GLU A 70 -5.45 20.57 -15.70
C GLU A 70 -5.40 20.13 -14.23
N GLN A 71 -4.96 18.89 -13.97
CA GLN A 71 -4.87 18.40 -12.60
C GLN A 71 -3.73 19.14 -11.90
N GLU A 72 -4.07 19.83 -10.81
CA GLU A 72 -3.11 20.54 -9.96
C GLU A 72 -2.09 19.55 -9.40
N LEU A 73 -0.80 19.85 -9.62
CA LEU A 73 0.28 19.06 -9.04
C LEU A 73 0.39 19.39 -7.55
N VAL A 74 0.32 18.37 -6.70
CA VAL A 74 0.54 18.49 -5.27
C VAL A 74 2.03 18.50 -5.01
N ARG A 75 2.47 19.50 -4.24
CA ARG A 75 3.84 19.67 -3.78
C ARG A 75 3.83 19.63 -2.27
N SER A 76 4.65 18.76 -1.69
CA SER A 76 4.62 18.54 -0.26
C SER A 76 6.02 18.35 0.32
N GLU A 77 6.19 18.76 1.57
CA GLU A 77 7.33 18.45 2.43
C GLU A 77 6.82 17.76 3.72
N LEU A 78 7.69 16.99 4.37
CA LEU A 78 7.41 16.29 5.61
C LEU A 78 8.08 16.96 6.80
N LEU A 79 7.39 16.97 7.93
CA LEU A 79 7.83 17.48 9.22
C LEU A 79 7.84 16.35 10.26
N LEU A 80 8.87 16.27 11.07
CA LEU A 80 8.95 15.37 12.23
C LEU A 80 9.55 16.11 13.43
N GLY A 81 8.78 16.29 14.49
CA GLY A 81 9.22 16.96 15.71
C GLY A 81 9.99 16.02 16.64
N LEU A 82 11.01 16.54 17.30
CA LEU A 82 11.78 15.85 18.33
C LEU A 82 11.55 16.55 19.67
N PRO A 83 11.20 15.83 20.74
CA PRO A 83 10.84 16.44 22.01
C PRO A 83 12.01 17.24 22.57
N ALA A 84 11.70 18.24 23.40
CA ALA A 84 12.71 19.10 24.01
C ALA A 84 13.78 18.27 24.74
N GLY A 85 15.06 18.63 24.53
CA GLY A 85 16.19 17.91 25.10
C GLY A 85 16.58 16.63 24.36
N TRP A 86 16.07 16.41 23.13
CA TRP A 86 16.54 15.31 22.30
C TRP A 86 18.06 15.41 22.07
N PRO A 87 18.83 14.31 22.25
CA PRO A 87 20.29 14.39 22.16
C PRO A 87 20.76 14.89 20.79
N GLY A 88 21.62 15.91 20.80
CA GLY A 88 22.24 16.47 19.60
C GLY A 88 21.42 17.53 18.85
N THR A 89 20.26 17.96 19.37
CA THR A 89 19.46 19.03 18.74
C THR A 89 19.83 20.45 19.18
N ASP A 90 20.55 20.59 20.30
CA ASP A 90 20.94 21.89 20.87
C ASP A 90 22.22 22.46 20.23
N ALA A 91 22.99 21.65 19.51
CA ALA A 91 24.21 22.07 18.85
C ALA A 91 23.95 22.39 17.38
N SER A 92 24.35 23.59 16.96
CA SER A 92 24.19 24.11 15.60
C SER A 92 25.13 23.48 14.56
N ASP A 93 25.86 22.42 14.92
CA ASP A 93 26.95 21.81 14.15
C ASP A 93 26.61 20.43 13.55
N GLY A 94 25.39 19.93 13.73
CA GLY A 94 24.98 18.63 13.20
C GLY A 94 25.31 17.43 14.09
N SER A 95 25.67 17.67 15.36
CA SER A 95 25.96 16.60 16.35
C SER A 95 24.87 15.52 16.49
N LEU A 96 23.61 15.79 16.11
CA LEU A 96 22.55 14.78 16.05
C LEU A 96 22.98 13.54 15.24
N LEU A 97 23.71 13.72 14.14
CA LEU A 97 24.17 12.62 13.30
C LEU A 97 25.32 11.82 13.92
N GLU A 98 26.06 12.42 14.85
CA GLU A 98 27.15 11.78 15.58
C GLU A 98 26.68 10.91 16.75
N ALA A 99 25.37 10.93 17.05
CA ALA A 99 24.72 10.11 18.08
C ALA A 99 23.88 8.99 17.44
N PRO A 100 24.43 7.79 17.19
CA PRO A 100 23.75 6.73 16.43
C PRO A 100 22.41 6.29 17.02
N ALA A 101 22.27 6.36 18.35
CA ALA A 101 21.03 6.00 19.05
C ALA A 101 19.93 7.07 18.94
N SER A 102 20.26 8.29 18.51
CA SER A 102 19.37 9.45 18.51
C SER A 102 19.14 10.04 17.11
N SER A 103 19.93 9.62 16.11
CA SER A 103 19.81 10.07 14.71
C SER A 103 18.73 9.33 13.91
N TRP A 104 18.17 8.24 14.42
CA TRP A 104 17.18 7.43 13.72
C TRP A 104 15.97 8.20 13.17
N PRO A 105 15.44 9.28 13.79
CA PRO A 105 14.34 10.04 13.20
C PRO A 105 14.73 10.72 11.89
N VAL A 106 16.01 11.09 11.73
CA VAL A 106 16.56 11.63 10.48
C VAL A 106 16.52 10.54 9.40
N THR A 107 16.95 9.32 9.75
CA THR A 107 16.90 8.17 8.84
C THR A 107 15.47 7.84 8.44
N VAL A 108 14.54 7.78 9.39
CA VAL A 108 13.12 7.51 9.11
C VAL A 108 12.54 8.55 8.16
N LEU A 109 12.78 9.84 8.40
CA LEU A 109 12.27 10.91 7.54
C LEU A 109 12.86 10.83 6.13
N ARG A 110 14.18 10.61 6.02
CA ARG A 110 14.91 10.45 4.75
C ARG A 110 14.40 9.25 3.95
N GLU A 111 14.27 8.09 4.57
CA GLU A 111 13.80 6.90 3.87
C GLU A 111 12.32 7.05 3.48
N THR A 112 11.48 7.65 4.33
CA THR A 112 10.09 7.97 3.96
C THR A 112 10.02 8.86 2.71
N ALA A 113 10.90 9.85 2.62
CA ALA A 113 11.03 10.73 1.46
C ALA A 113 11.41 9.98 0.18
N ARG A 114 12.47 9.15 0.23
CA ARG A 114 12.93 8.32 -0.91
C ARG A 114 11.84 7.41 -1.43
N LEU A 115 11.16 6.76 -0.51
CA LEU A 115 10.11 5.82 -0.80
C LEU A 115 8.90 6.48 -1.47
N SER A 116 8.56 7.70 -1.05
CA SER A 116 7.55 8.50 -1.75
C SER A 116 7.97 8.86 -3.17
N LEU A 117 9.26 9.08 -3.41
CA LEU A 117 9.80 9.37 -4.74
C LEU A 117 9.76 8.13 -5.63
N ASP A 118 10.15 6.96 -5.11
CA ASP A 118 10.13 5.67 -5.81
C ASP A 118 8.72 5.28 -6.29
N GLU A 119 7.72 5.53 -5.45
CA GLU A 119 6.32 5.22 -5.76
C GLU A 119 5.65 6.29 -6.63
N GLU A 120 6.35 7.38 -6.94
CA GLU A 120 5.82 8.60 -7.57
C GLU A 120 4.52 9.11 -6.89
N ARG A 121 4.37 8.80 -5.60
CA ARG A 121 3.13 8.99 -4.85
C ARG A 121 3.04 10.41 -4.30
N ALA A 122 1.85 11.01 -4.39
CA ALA A 122 1.58 12.26 -3.68
C ALA A 122 1.53 12.00 -2.16
N LEU A 123 2.26 12.81 -1.40
CA LEU A 123 2.17 12.84 0.06
C LEU A 123 0.94 13.65 0.44
N GLU A 124 -0.10 12.95 0.88
CA GLU A 124 -1.35 13.49 1.35
C GLU A 124 -1.74 12.84 2.67
N TRP A 125 -2.70 13.43 3.37
CA TRP A 125 -3.20 12.85 4.61
C TRP A 125 -3.75 11.45 4.37
N GLY A 126 -3.35 10.51 5.23
CA GLY A 126 -3.72 9.11 5.12
C GLY A 126 -2.72 8.27 4.30
N THR A 127 -1.72 8.87 3.66
CA THR A 127 -0.63 8.11 3.04
C THR A 127 0.21 7.43 4.12
N THR A 128 0.42 6.12 3.98
CA THR A 128 1.24 5.32 4.90
C THR A 128 2.54 4.88 4.23
N VAL A 129 3.63 4.89 4.99
CA VAL A 129 4.91 4.32 4.60
C VAL A 129 5.37 3.38 5.71
N GLY A 130 5.59 2.11 5.42
CA GLY A 130 6.04 1.15 6.42
C GLY A 130 6.22 -0.24 5.83
N GLY A 131 6.55 -1.21 6.69
CA GLY A 131 6.85 -2.59 6.28
C GLY A 131 7.84 -3.25 7.23
N PRO A 132 8.15 -4.54 7.05
CA PRO A 132 9.15 -5.25 7.86
C PRO A 132 10.51 -4.53 7.91
N GLU A 133 10.96 -3.97 6.78
CA GLU A 133 12.22 -3.23 6.67
C GLU A 133 12.22 -1.89 7.41
N PHE A 134 11.03 -1.32 7.72
CA PHE A 134 10.95 -0.09 8.51
C PHE A 134 11.45 -0.32 9.93
N ARG A 135 11.33 -1.53 10.46
CA ARG A 135 11.82 -1.88 11.80
C ARG A 135 13.34 -1.77 11.91
N ASP A 136 14.06 -1.91 10.81
CA ASP A 136 15.50 -1.75 10.78
C ASP A 136 15.94 -0.27 10.83
N LEU A 137 14.99 0.67 10.64
CA LEU A 137 15.24 2.12 10.70
C LEU A 137 15.14 2.67 12.12
N VAL A 138 14.54 1.93 13.06
CA VAL A 138 14.32 2.36 14.44
C VAL A 138 15.13 1.48 15.42
N PRO A 139 15.65 2.04 16.52
CA PRO A 139 16.36 1.26 17.53
C PRO A 139 15.48 0.19 18.18
N ALA A 140 16.11 -0.88 18.65
CA ALA A 140 15.43 -1.90 19.44
C ALA A 140 14.74 -1.29 20.67
N GLY A 141 13.47 -1.63 20.88
CA GLY A 141 12.65 -1.13 21.98
C GLY A 141 11.83 0.13 21.65
N VAL A 142 12.04 0.76 20.50
CA VAL A 142 11.14 1.81 19.98
C VAL A 142 9.93 1.12 19.32
N PRO A 143 8.68 1.50 19.66
CA PRO A 143 7.49 0.72 19.28
C PRO A 143 7.00 0.99 17.85
N PHE A 144 7.73 1.75 17.04
CA PHE A 144 7.26 2.21 15.73
C PHE A 144 7.59 1.24 14.59
N GLY A 145 6.68 1.13 13.63
CA GLY A 145 6.78 0.28 12.45
C GLY A 145 6.42 0.96 11.13
N GLY A 146 6.06 2.24 11.16
CA GLY A 146 5.80 3.02 9.96
C GLY A 146 5.57 4.50 10.24
N VAL A 147 5.22 5.22 9.18
CA VAL A 147 4.79 6.62 9.14
C VAL A 147 3.40 6.69 8.52
N LEU A 148 2.53 7.47 9.13
CA LEU A 148 1.28 7.95 8.57
C LEU A 148 1.41 9.46 8.32
N VAL A 149 1.20 9.88 7.09
CA VAL A 149 1.18 11.29 6.71
C VAL A 149 -0.12 11.91 7.20
N GLY A 150 -0.02 12.99 7.94
CA GLY A 150 -1.16 13.66 8.55
C GLY A 150 -1.00 15.17 8.67
N PRO A 151 -1.94 15.84 9.34
CA PRO A 151 -1.79 17.25 9.66
C PRO A 151 -0.54 17.47 10.54
N PRO A 152 0.19 18.59 10.38
CA PRO A 152 1.30 18.95 11.24
C PRO A 152 0.79 19.45 12.59
N LEU A 153 0.21 18.55 13.39
CA LEU A 153 -0.24 18.84 14.74
C LEU A 153 0.97 19.20 15.61
N ALA A 154 0.75 20.09 16.59
CA ALA A 154 1.76 20.79 17.41
C ALA A 154 2.50 21.96 16.73
N TYR A 155 2.10 22.34 15.50
CA TYR A 155 2.62 23.52 14.80
C TYR A 155 1.54 24.60 14.59
N PRO A 156 1.92 25.86 14.34
CA PRO A 156 0.97 26.89 13.93
C PRO A 156 0.26 26.52 12.63
N GLY A 157 -1.05 26.76 12.52
CA GLY A 157 -1.84 26.36 11.35
C GLY A 157 -1.30 26.94 10.03
N ASP A 158 -0.84 28.19 10.02
CA ASP A 158 -0.29 28.86 8.84
C ASP A 158 1.03 28.23 8.35
N LEU A 159 1.70 27.41 9.17
CA LEU A 159 2.89 26.68 8.74
C LEU A 159 2.57 25.64 7.67
N ALA A 160 1.37 25.06 7.69
CA ALA A 160 1.00 23.92 6.86
C ALA A 160 0.96 24.21 5.34
N LEU A 161 1.00 25.49 4.94
CA LEU A 161 0.86 25.91 3.54
C LEU A 161 1.75 27.12 3.23
N ALA A 162 2.70 26.95 2.31
CA ALA A 162 3.49 28.05 1.75
C ALA A 162 3.00 28.44 0.36
N SER A 163 2.85 29.75 0.12
CA SER A 163 2.70 30.29 -1.23
C SER A 163 4.09 30.47 -1.86
N THR A 164 4.34 29.80 -2.98
CA THR A 164 5.63 29.83 -3.68
C THR A 164 5.47 30.27 -5.14
N PRO A 165 6.57 30.62 -5.85
CA PRO A 165 6.50 31.00 -7.26
C PRO A 165 5.92 29.92 -8.19
N VAL A 166 5.92 28.65 -7.78
CA VAL A 166 5.41 27.52 -8.59
C VAL A 166 4.08 26.96 -8.07
N GLY A 167 3.42 27.67 -7.15
CA GLY A 167 2.16 27.27 -6.54
C GLY A 167 2.28 27.01 -5.03
N GLU A 168 1.29 26.31 -4.49
CA GLU A 168 1.26 25.97 -3.07
C GLU A 168 2.19 24.79 -2.74
N VAL A 169 2.96 24.91 -1.66
CA VAL A 169 3.68 23.79 -1.05
C VAL A 169 3.04 23.47 0.29
N ARG A 170 2.66 22.21 0.48
CA ARG A 170 2.01 21.72 1.70
C ARG A 170 3.04 21.11 2.64
N TYR A 171 2.90 21.36 3.93
CA TYR A 171 3.71 20.71 4.95
C TYR A 171 2.86 19.73 5.74
N HIS A 172 3.31 18.48 5.78
CA HIS A 172 2.60 17.40 6.46
C HIS A 172 3.40 16.88 7.64
N GLY A 173 2.70 16.47 8.69
CA GLY A 173 3.31 15.74 9.79
C GLY A 173 3.59 14.30 9.38
N ALA A 174 4.81 13.83 9.60
CA ALA A 174 5.15 12.41 9.60
C ALA A 174 4.80 11.83 10.98
N LEU A 175 3.62 11.21 11.11
CA LEU A 175 3.18 10.61 12.36
C LEU A 175 3.75 9.19 12.45
N LEU A 176 4.67 8.95 13.39
CA LEU A 176 5.17 7.59 13.62
C LEU A 176 4.06 6.72 14.17
N VAL A 177 3.84 5.56 13.55
CA VAL A 177 2.81 4.59 13.93
C VAL A 177 3.43 3.27 14.34
N THR A 178 2.81 2.60 15.29
CA THR A 178 3.17 1.23 15.70
C THR A 178 2.80 0.24 14.59
N PRO A 179 3.37 -0.99 14.58
CA PRO A 179 2.96 -2.01 13.62
C PRO A 179 1.45 -2.29 13.64
N ASP A 180 0.83 -2.35 14.82
CA ASP A 180 -0.61 -2.62 14.94
C ASP A 180 -1.46 -1.46 14.39
N GLU A 181 -1.01 -0.22 14.58
CA GLU A 181 -1.64 0.97 13.97
C GLU A 181 -1.46 0.99 12.45
N LEU A 182 -0.27 0.67 11.94
CA LEU A 182 -0.02 0.57 10.50
C LEU A 182 -0.91 -0.52 9.88
N ASP A 183 -0.99 -1.68 10.51
CA ASP A 183 -1.88 -2.78 10.11
C ASP A 183 -3.34 -2.30 10.10
N HIS A 184 -3.78 -1.57 11.13
CA HIS A 184 -5.12 -0.96 11.16
C HIS A 184 -5.35 0.02 10.00
N ALA A 185 -4.37 0.86 9.65
CA ALA A 185 -4.50 1.82 8.55
C ALA A 185 -4.63 1.12 7.19
N LEU A 186 -3.90 0.03 6.98
CA LEU A 186 -3.91 -0.74 5.75
C LEU A 186 -5.11 -1.69 5.66
N ALA A 187 -5.78 -1.97 6.78
CA ALA A 187 -6.81 -2.98 6.92
C ALA A 187 -8.09 -2.77 6.08
N VAL A 188 -8.38 -1.58 5.57
CA VAL A 188 -9.62 -1.29 4.84
C VAL A 188 -9.50 -0.07 3.95
N PRO A 189 -10.45 0.08 3.00
CA PRO A 189 -10.78 1.41 2.49
C PRO A 189 -10.91 2.43 3.63
N TYR A 190 -10.21 3.57 3.52
CA TYR A 190 -10.22 4.66 4.49
C TYR A 190 -9.67 4.36 5.91
N GLY A 191 -9.00 3.21 6.11
CA GLY A 191 -8.45 2.83 7.41
C GLY A 191 -7.43 3.83 7.96
N SER A 192 -6.69 4.47 7.06
CA SER A 192 -5.76 5.55 7.41
C SER A 192 -6.45 6.81 7.92
N SER A 193 -7.64 7.14 7.42
CA SER A 193 -8.46 8.24 7.93
C SER A 193 -9.02 7.93 9.32
N GLY A 194 -9.50 6.69 9.53
CA GLY A 194 -9.94 6.23 10.85
C GLY A 194 -8.81 6.25 11.88
N LEU A 195 -7.59 5.87 11.48
CA LEU A 195 -6.42 5.97 12.34
C LEU A 195 -6.05 7.41 12.66
N LEU A 196 -6.09 8.32 11.68
CA LEU A 196 -5.81 9.75 11.90
C LEU A 196 -6.73 10.34 12.97
N GLU A 197 -8.03 10.00 12.94
CA GLU A 197 -8.99 10.46 13.94
C GLU A 197 -8.66 9.91 15.34
N ARG A 198 -8.32 8.62 15.45
CA ARG A 198 -7.90 8.02 16.74
C ARG A 198 -6.63 8.66 17.30
N LEU A 199 -5.64 8.91 16.44
CA LEU A 199 -4.41 9.60 16.80
C LEU A 199 -4.70 11.03 17.28
N TRP A 200 -5.58 11.75 16.59
CA TRP A 200 -6.04 13.07 17.03
C TRP A 200 -6.67 12.99 18.41
N GLN A 201 -7.66 12.11 18.62
CA GLN A 201 -8.37 11.97 19.90
C GLN A 201 -7.44 11.61 21.06
N ALA A 202 -6.39 10.83 20.78
CA ALA A 202 -5.34 10.49 21.76
C ALA A 202 -4.31 11.62 21.97
N GLY A 203 -4.40 12.73 21.24
CA GLY A 203 -3.46 13.85 21.31
C GLY A 203 -2.09 13.55 20.69
N VAL A 204 -2.00 12.53 19.83
CA VAL A 204 -0.76 12.21 19.10
C VAL A 204 -0.50 13.30 18.06
N SER A 205 0.75 13.74 17.97
CA SER A 205 1.19 14.79 17.07
C SER A 205 2.37 14.34 16.23
N ALA A 206 2.91 15.24 15.39
CA ALA A 206 4.14 14.97 14.66
C ALA A 206 5.41 15.04 15.54
N VAL A 207 5.28 15.33 16.84
CA VAL A 207 6.39 15.24 17.80
C VAL A 207 6.54 13.79 18.27
N VAL A 208 7.74 13.24 18.12
CA VAL A 208 8.07 11.87 18.50
C VAL A 208 7.96 11.68 20.01
N ASP A 209 7.15 10.70 20.43
CA ASP A 209 7.11 10.19 21.80
C ASP A 209 7.42 8.68 21.79
N PRO A 210 8.68 8.26 22.03
CA PRO A 210 9.05 6.86 22.01
C PRO A 210 8.34 6.01 23.07
N GLY A 211 7.77 6.64 24.10
CA GLY A 211 7.07 5.98 25.21
C GLY A 211 5.56 5.86 25.02
N ARG A 212 4.99 6.39 23.94
CA ARG A 212 3.53 6.38 23.75
C ARG A 212 2.99 4.96 23.56
N ALA A 213 1.81 4.72 24.12
CA ALA A 213 1.03 3.53 23.79
C ALA A 213 0.44 3.64 22.37
N GLY A 214 0.12 2.49 21.78
CA GLY A 214 -0.70 2.46 20.57
C GLY A 214 -2.12 2.95 20.84
N VAL A 215 -2.77 3.55 19.85
CA VAL A 215 -4.17 4.01 19.91
C VAL A 215 -5.17 2.97 19.39
N VAL A 216 -4.67 1.78 19.08
CA VAL A 216 -5.46 0.61 18.68
C VAL A 216 -5.10 -0.54 19.61
N ASP A 217 -6.12 -1.32 20.00
CA ASP A 217 -5.95 -2.46 20.89
C ASP A 217 -5.48 -3.69 20.11
N GLY A 218 -4.16 -3.97 20.20
CA GLY A 218 -3.53 -5.16 19.60
C GLY A 218 -3.61 -5.22 18.07
N PRO A 219 -3.15 -6.32 17.44
CA PRO A 219 -3.49 -6.55 16.05
C PRO A 219 -5.02 -6.58 15.99
N PRO A 220 -5.66 -5.78 15.11
CA PRO A 220 -7.11 -5.74 15.05
C PRO A 220 -7.61 -7.18 14.98
N PRO A 221 -8.65 -7.58 15.75
CA PRO A 221 -9.36 -8.78 15.38
C PRO A 221 -9.88 -8.48 13.99
N TRP A 222 -9.21 -8.99 12.97
CA TRP A 222 -9.57 -8.92 11.55
C TRP A 222 -10.88 -9.67 11.27
N THR A 223 -11.73 -9.77 12.29
CA THR A 223 -13.01 -10.46 12.25
C THR A 223 -13.94 -9.60 11.44
N VAL A 224 -14.07 -9.94 10.17
CA VAL A 224 -15.10 -9.36 9.32
C VAL A 224 -16.37 -10.16 9.53
N HIS A 225 -17.47 -9.45 9.78
CA HIS A 225 -18.79 -10.03 9.95
C HIS A 225 -19.59 -9.84 8.66
N VAL A 226 -19.93 -10.94 8.01
CA VAL A 226 -20.83 -10.94 6.85
C VAL A 226 -22.23 -11.30 7.33
N LEU A 227 -23.14 -10.33 7.25
CA LEU A 227 -24.52 -10.46 7.77
C LEU A 227 -25.41 -11.03 6.67
N LEU A 228 -26.05 -12.16 6.95
CA LEU A 228 -26.86 -12.92 6.00
C LEU A 228 -28.35 -12.73 6.27
N GLY A 229 -29.13 -12.46 5.23
CA GLY A 229 -30.59 -12.30 5.31
C GLY A 229 -31.34 -13.64 5.36
N ASP A 230 -30.69 -14.71 4.92
CA ASP A 230 -31.20 -16.07 5.01
C ASP A 230 -30.66 -16.80 6.27
N SER A 231 -31.06 -18.05 6.46
CA SER A 231 -30.71 -18.85 7.64
C SER A 231 -29.99 -20.13 7.23
N PRO A 232 -28.76 -20.05 6.71
CA PRO A 232 -27.99 -21.25 6.46
C PRO A 232 -27.77 -22.02 7.77
N ASP A 233 -27.78 -23.33 7.62
CA ASP A 233 -27.56 -24.29 8.71
C ASP A 233 -26.08 -24.63 8.88
N HIS A 234 -25.30 -24.54 7.80
CA HIS A 234 -23.88 -24.91 7.75
C HIS A 234 -23.14 -24.11 6.66
N LEU A 235 -21.82 -24.10 6.74
CA LEU A 235 -20.95 -23.35 5.83
C LEU A 235 -21.04 -23.84 4.38
N GLY A 236 -21.41 -25.09 4.12
CA GLY A 236 -21.68 -25.57 2.76
C GLY A 236 -22.79 -24.76 2.03
N GLN A 237 -23.85 -24.34 2.72
CA GLN A 237 -24.87 -23.44 2.14
C GLN A 237 -24.32 -22.01 1.95
N VAL A 238 -23.39 -21.60 2.82
CA VAL A 238 -22.71 -20.30 2.74
C VAL A 238 -21.69 -20.24 1.61
N LEU A 239 -21.13 -21.36 1.16
CA LEU A 239 -20.07 -21.40 0.13
C LEU A 239 -20.54 -21.99 -1.22
N ASP A 240 -21.74 -22.58 -1.27
CA ASP A 240 -22.36 -23.39 -2.34
C ASP A 240 -21.70 -23.39 -3.73
N HIS A 241 -21.73 -22.27 -4.46
CA HIS A 241 -21.34 -22.23 -5.88
C HIS A 241 -19.86 -21.94 -6.17
N ASP A 242 -19.15 -21.24 -5.28
CA ASP A 242 -17.79 -20.77 -5.59
C ASP A 242 -16.73 -21.83 -5.30
N LEU A 243 -17.02 -22.72 -4.34
CA LEU A 243 -16.15 -23.83 -3.94
C LEU A 243 -16.96 -25.13 -3.83
N PRO A 244 -17.50 -25.67 -4.94
CA PRO A 244 -18.51 -26.73 -4.92
C PRO A 244 -18.03 -28.01 -4.21
N ALA A 245 -16.76 -28.36 -4.37
CA ALA A 245 -16.18 -29.52 -3.69
C ALA A 245 -16.08 -29.31 -2.17
N LEU A 246 -15.65 -28.12 -1.75
CA LEU A 246 -15.58 -27.76 -0.33
C LEU A 246 -16.98 -27.66 0.28
N SER A 247 -17.93 -27.06 -0.45
CA SER A 247 -19.32 -26.96 -0.01
C SER A 247 -19.98 -28.30 0.22
N ALA A 248 -19.77 -29.25 -0.70
CA ALA A 248 -20.28 -30.61 -0.53
C ALA A 248 -19.73 -31.27 0.73
N ALA A 249 -18.41 -31.15 0.97
CA ALA A 249 -17.76 -31.69 2.17
C ALA A 249 -18.31 -31.04 3.46
N LEU A 250 -18.44 -29.71 3.49
CA LEU A 250 -18.97 -28.99 4.65
C LEU A 250 -20.47 -29.23 4.88
N ALA A 251 -21.22 -29.57 3.83
CA ALA A 251 -22.62 -29.94 3.92
C ALA A 251 -22.82 -31.32 4.54
N GLU A 252 -21.96 -32.28 4.17
CA GLU A 252 -21.97 -33.64 4.73
C GLU A 252 -21.78 -33.60 6.26
N ASP A 253 -20.81 -32.83 6.73
CA ASP A 253 -20.51 -32.69 8.16
C ASP A 253 -21.39 -31.65 8.88
N ARG A 254 -22.27 -30.95 8.15
CA ARG A 254 -23.03 -29.78 8.64
C ARG A 254 -22.13 -28.78 9.39
N ALA A 255 -20.93 -28.56 8.87
CA ALA A 255 -19.90 -27.79 9.55
C ALA A 255 -20.31 -26.31 9.72
N THR A 256 -20.25 -25.80 10.95
CA THR A 256 -20.47 -24.38 11.27
C THR A 256 -19.15 -23.61 11.45
N SER A 257 -18.02 -24.29 11.37
CA SER A 257 -16.68 -23.73 11.51
C SER A 257 -15.74 -24.42 10.53
N TYR A 258 -14.89 -23.66 9.85
CA TYR A 258 -13.90 -24.20 8.91
C TYR A 258 -12.67 -23.30 8.85
N LEU A 259 -11.49 -23.91 8.92
CA LEU A 259 -10.22 -23.21 8.71
C LEU A 259 -9.83 -23.36 7.24
N MET A 260 -9.96 -22.28 6.47
CA MET A 260 -9.61 -22.24 5.07
C MET A 260 -8.13 -21.92 4.89
N PRO A 261 -7.31 -22.84 4.36
CA PRO A 261 -5.91 -22.57 4.08
C PRO A 261 -5.77 -21.67 2.84
N LEU A 262 -4.94 -20.63 2.95
CA LEU A 262 -4.63 -19.65 1.90
C LEU A 262 -3.11 -19.35 1.91
N ASP A 263 -2.34 -20.09 1.11
CA ASP A 263 -0.87 -20.00 1.06
C ASP A 263 -0.21 -19.92 2.46
N GLU A 264 0.31 -18.76 2.86
CA GLU A 264 1.00 -18.52 4.14
C GLU A 264 0.06 -18.14 5.30
N VAL A 265 -1.23 -17.95 5.02
CA VAL A 265 -2.27 -17.56 5.96
C VAL A 265 -3.40 -18.60 5.98
N SER A 266 -4.16 -18.68 7.05
CA SER A 266 -5.46 -19.37 7.02
C SER A 266 -6.55 -18.42 7.47
N VAL A 267 -7.77 -18.60 7.01
CA VAL A 267 -8.93 -17.83 7.48
C VAL A 267 -9.91 -18.77 8.13
N GLN A 268 -10.21 -18.52 9.40
CA GLN A 268 -11.26 -19.16 10.16
C GLN A 268 -12.60 -18.56 9.76
N LEU A 269 -13.45 -19.40 9.16
CA LEU A 269 -14.86 -19.11 8.94
C LEU A 269 -15.66 -19.66 10.12
N ARG A 270 -16.58 -18.87 10.66
CA ARG A 270 -17.52 -19.33 11.70
C ARG A 270 -18.93 -18.82 11.41
N LEU A 271 -19.87 -19.74 11.22
CA LEU A 271 -21.28 -19.44 11.09
C LEU A 271 -21.91 -19.32 12.49
N THR A 272 -22.43 -18.15 12.80
CA THR A 272 -23.05 -17.82 14.09
C THR A 272 -24.48 -17.33 13.90
N GLY A 273 -25.19 -17.17 15.03
CA GLY A 273 -26.52 -16.56 15.05
C GLY A 273 -26.50 -15.08 14.65
N PRO A 274 -27.66 -14.42 14.63
CA PRO A 274 -27.71 -12.98 14.38
C PRO A 274 -26.98 -12.24 15.50
N MET A 275 -26.33 -11.14 15.15
CA MET A 275 -25.66 -10.25 16.09
C MET A 275 -26.64 -9.29 16.74
N ASP A 276 -26.24 -8.74 17.88
CA ASP A 276 -26.96 -7.62 18.49
C ASP A 276 -26.88 -6.39 17.58
N VAL A 277 -28.00 -6.11 16.91
CA VAL A 277 -28.16 -4.99 15.99
C VAL A 277 -27.85 -3.67 16.68
N HIS A 278 -28.20 -3.50 17.95
CA HIS A 278 -27.93 -2.25 18.65
C HIS A 278 -26.43 -1.97 18.76
N ARG A 279 -25.65 -3.01 19.06
CA ARG A 279 -24.19 -2.94 19.11
C ARG A 279 -23.59 -2.66 17.74
N VAL A 280 -24.01 -3.39 16.70
CA VAL A 280 -23.55 -3.17 15.32
C VAL A 280 -23.78 -1.73 14.88
N LEU A 281 -24.96 -1.18 15.18
CA LEU A 281 -25.34 0.19 14.80
C LEU A 281 -24.59 1.25 15.61
N GLN A 282 -24.37 1.04 16.90
CA GLN A 282 -23.63 1.99 17.75
C GLN A 282 -22.15 2.08 17.36
N ASP A 283 -21.51 0.94 17.10
CA ASP A 283 -20.09 0.87 16.80
C ASP A 283 -19.77 1.45 15.40
N ALA A 284 -20.76 1.51 14.49
CA ALA A 284 -20.56 1.84 13.08
C ALA A 284 -20.62 3.35 12.70
N GLY A 285 -20.80 4.27 13.65
CA GLY A 285 -20.62 5.72 13.39
C GLY A 285 -21.43 6.33 12.23
N TRP A 286 -22.75 6.10 12.21
CA TRP A 286 -23.68 6.30 11.09
C TRP A 286 -23.79 7.71 10.46
N THR A 287 -24.12 7.73 9.16
CA THR A 287 -24.54 8.92 8.38
C THR A 287 -25.87 8.72 7.65
N ASP A 288 -26.51 9.81 7.18
CA ASP A 288 -27.79 9.73 6.42
C ASP A 288 -27.68 8.94 5.09
N ALA A 289 -26.47 8.77 4.56
CA ALA A 289 -26.21 7.99 3.35
C ALA A 289 -26.41 6.47 3.57
N ASP A 290 -26.49 6.03 4.81
CA ASP A 290 -26.56 4.61 5.20
C ASP A 290 -28.00 4.11 5.41
N ALA A 291 -29.01 4.92 5.06
CA ALA A 291 -30.43 4.58 5.23
C ALA A 291 -30.85 3.18 4.72
N PRO A 292 -30.35 2.65 3.59
CA PRO A 292 -30.67 1.28 3.17
C PRO A 292 -30.18 0.19 4.13
N LEU A 293 -29.10 0.43 4.87
CA LEU A 293 -28.58 -0.51 5.88
C LEU A 293 -29.48 -0.52 7.12
N HIS A 294 -30.24 0.56 7.37
CA HIS A 294 -31.02 0.72 8.61
C HIS A 294 -32.15 -0.29 8.66
N ASP A 295 -32.76 -0.52 7.51
CA ASP A 295 -33.86 -1.48 7.38
C ASP A 295 -33.34 -2.89 7.16
N ALA A 296 -32.17 -3.03 6.54
CA ALA A 296 -31.65 -4.32 6.13
C ALA A 296 -30.93 -5.05 7.28
N VAL A 297 -30.05 -4.37 8.03
CA VAL A 297 -29.29 -4.99 9.14
C VAL A 297 -30.19 -5.65 10.19
N PRO A 298 -31.31 -5.06 10.64
CA PRO A 298 -32.21 -5.73 11.59
C PRO A 298 -32.83 -7.03 11.07
N THR A 299 -32.85 -7.26 9.76
CA THR A 299 -33.47 -8.44 9.14
C THR A 299 -32.52 -9.62 8.96
N HIS A 300 -31.22 -9.45 9.23
CA HIS A 300 -30.26 -10.54 9.13
C HIS A 300 -30.58 -11.65 10.14
N ARG A 301 -30.31 -12.90 9.76
CA ARG A 301 -30.68 -14.09 10.55
C ARG A 301 -29.47 -14.94 10.93
N ARG A 302 -28.36 -14.77 10.23
CA ARG A 302 -27.08 -15.45 10.49
C ARG A 302 -25.93 -14.49 10.21
N THR A 303 -24.79 -14.82 10.79
CA THR A 303 -23.54 -14.09 10.56
C THR A 303 -22.43 -15.07 10.25
N VAL A 304 -21.60 -14.74 9.28
CA VAL A 304 -20.34 -15.44 9.02
C VAL A 304 -19.22 -14.54 9.51
N GLU A 305 -18.49 -15.03 10.50
CA GLU A 305 -17.28 -14.39 10.98
C GLU A 305 -16.08 -14.93 10.21
N LEU A 306 -15.23 -14.02 9.72
CA LEU A 306 -14.01 -14.33 8.99
C LEU A 306 -12.83 -13.78 9.79
N ALA A 307 -11.99 -14.64 10.35
CA ALA A 307 -10.82 -14.22 11.12
C ALA A 307 -9.55 -14.94 10.62
N PRO A 308 -8.47 -14.24 10.29
CA PRO A 308 -7.21 -14.86 9.90
C PRO A 308 -6.57 -15.57 11.09
N VAL A 309 -5.89 -16.68 10.78
CA VAL A 309 -5.17 -17.56 11.69
C VAL A 309 -3.80 -17.81 11.05
N GLY A 310 -2.75 -17.31 11.70
CA GLY A 310 -1.43 -17.20 11.07
C GLY A 310 -1.34 -15.96 10.16
N GLY A 311 -0.12 -15.52 9.85
CA GLY A 311 0.13 -14.25 9.14
C GLY A 311 -0.07 -12.99 10.00
N ARG A 312 0.49 -11.86 9.55
CA ARG A 312 0.26 -10.52 10.11
C ARG A 312 0.17 -9.49 8.98
N GLY A 313 -0.46 -8.35 9.25
CA GLY A 313 -0.55 -7.23 8.30
C GLY A 313 -1.30 -7.56 7.00
N LEU A 314 -0.73 -7.09 5.88
CA LEU A 314 -1.41 -6.98 4.59
C LEU A 314 -1.85 -8.32 3.99
N GLU A 315 -1.06 -9.39 4.18
CA GLU A 315 -1.38 -10.72 3.64
C GLU A 315 -2.64 -11.31 4.28
N ALA A 316 -2.75 -11.18 5.61
CA ALA A 316 -3.92 -11.62 6.35
C ALA A 316 -5.17 -10.83 5.94
N LEU A 317 -5.00 -9.54 5.67
CA LEU A 317 -6.08 -8.71 5.17
C LEU A 317 -6.54 -9.15 3.78
N VAL A 318 -5.61 -9.29 2.83
CA VAL A 318 -5.94 -9.66 1.45
C VAL A 318 -6.68 -10.99 1.41
N ALA A 319 -6.24 -11.95 2.24
CA ALA A 319 -6.91 -13.24 2.41
C ALA A 319 -8.36 -13.09 2.89
N VAL A 320 -8.60 -12.29 3.93
CA VAL A 320 -9.96 -12.05 4.45
C VAL A 320 -10.81 -11.29 3.44
N LEU A 321 -10.29 -10.23 2.83
CA LEU A 321 -11.02 -9.41 1.84
C LEU A 321 -11.37 -10.19 0.57
N ALA A 322 -10.51 -11.11 0.14
CA ALA A 322 -10.83 -12.01 -0.98
C ALA A 322 -12.07 -12.85 -0.67
N LEU A 323 -12.15 -13.40 0.54
CA LEU A 323 -13.33 -14.17 0.99
C LEU A 323 -14.55 -13.29 1.18
N VAL A 324 -14.39 -12.08 1.72
CA VAL A 324 -15.47 -11.11 1.80
C VAL A 324 -16.01 -10.79 0.41
N ARG A 325 -15.16 -10.59 -0.60
CA ARG A 325 -15.58 -10.34 -1.99
C ARG A 325 -16.39 -11.50 -2.56
N ILE A 326 -15.91 -12.73 -2.39
CA ILE A 326 -16.62 -13.96 -2.81
C ILE A 326 -18.01 -14.03 -2.16
N LEU A 327 -18.11 -13.73 -0.86
CA LEU A 327 -19.39 -13.75 -0.15
C LEU A 327 -20.29 -12.56 -0.53
N ALA A 328 -19.71 -11.37 -0.70
CA ALA A 328 -20.40 -10.11 -0.99
C ALA A 328 -21.12 -10.12 -2.35
N GLU A 329 -20.61 -10.86 -3.34
CA GLU A 329 -21.27 -11.01 -4.64
C GLU A 329 -22.58 -11.81 -4.58
N ARG A 330 -22.97 -12.33 -3.42
CA ARG A 330 -24.17 -13.16 -3.22
C ARG A 330 -25.43 -12.34 -2.94
N ARG A 331 -26.57 -12.86 -3.39
CA ARG A 331 -27.90 -12.25 -3.19
C ARG A 331 -28.41 -12.24 -1.74
N HIS A 332 -27.76 -12.95 -0.84
CA HIS A 332 -28.22 -13.15 0.53
C HIS A 332 -27.40 -12.36 1.57
N VAL A 333 -26.29 -11.74 1.16
CA VAL A 333 -25.54 -10.84 2.06
C VAL A 333 -26.27 -9.50 2.12
N VAL A 334 -26.60 -9.11 3.34
CA VAL A 334 -27.33 -7.88 3.63
C VAL A 334 -26.37 -6.74 3.92
N ALA A 335 -25.33 -7.02 4.70
CA ALA A 335 -24.31 -6.04 5.06
C ALA A 335 -22.99 -6.75 5.40
N VAL A 336 -21.91 -6.00 5.34
CA VAL A 336 -20.61 -6.41 5.85
C VAL A 336 -20.20 -5.42 6.93
N TRP A 337 -19.87 -5.92 8.11
CA TRP A 337 -19.48 -5.13 9.27
C TRP A 337 -18.04 -5.43 9.67
N LEU A 338 -17.28 -4.35 9.85
CA LEU A 338 -15.88 -4.36 10.24
C LEU A 338 -15.78 -3.59 11.57
N PRO A 339 -16.00 -4.27 12.71
CA PRO A 339 -16.14 -3.65 14.02
C PRO A 339 -14.92 -2.83 14.41
N GLN A 340 -13.72 -3.30 14.04
CA GLN A 340 -12.46 -2.63 14.32
C GLN A 340 -12.38 -1.21 13.72
N GLN A 341 -13.11 -0.93 12.65
CA GLN A 341 -13.13 0.38 12.00
C GLN A 341 -14.42 1.15 12.25
N GLY A 342 -15.40 0.55 12.91
CA GLY A 342 -16.76 1.07 12.89
C GLY A 342 -17.29 1.21 11.47
N HIS A 343 -16.88 0.34 10.54
CA HIS A 343 -17.32 0.42 9.15
C HIS A 343 -18.41 -0.61 8.88
N LEU A 344 -19.51 -0.16 8.29
CA LEU A 344 -20.66 -0.98 7.93
C LEU A 344 -21.08 -0.59 6.51
N ALA A 345 -21.01 -1.54 5.58
CA ALA A 345 -21.28 -1.27 4.18
C ALA A 345 -22.22 -2.32 3.56
N THR A 346 -22.91 -1.93 2.50
CA THR A 346 -23.55 -2.90 1.61
C THR A 346 -22.46 -3.65 0.83
N PRO A 347 -22.73 -4.88 0.37
CA PRO A 347 -21.76 -5.65 -0.41
C PRO A 347 -21.22 -4.90 -1.64
N GLN A 348 -22.11 -4.21 -2.37
CA GLN A 348 -21.74 -3.47 -3.58
C GLN A 348 -20.87 -2.26 -3.27
N ARG A 349 -21.21 -1.52 -2.19
CA ARG A 349 -20.41 -0.38 -1.73
C ARG A 349 -19.03 -0.83 -1.30
N LEU A 350 -18.93 -1.92 -0.54
CA LEU A 350 -17.64 -2.46 -0.12
C LEU A 350 -16.78 -2.89 -1.32
N VAL A 351 -17.36 -3.56 -2.33
CA VAL A 351 -16.62 -3.93 -3.55
C VAL A 351 -16.14 -2.70 -4.33
N GLN A 352 -16.97 -1.65 -4.43
CA GLN A 352 -16.57 -0.38 -5.04
C GLN A 352 -15.43 0.29 -4.27
N GLU A 353 -15.57 0.38 -2.95
CA GLU A 353 -14.56 0.94 -2.05
C GLU A 353 -13.24 0.17 -2.14
N MET A 354 -13.29 -1.16 -2.32
CA MET A 354 -12.11 -2.02 -2.53
C MET A 354 -11.46 -1.83 -3.90
N ASP A 355 -12.24 -1.64 -4.97
CA ASP A 355 -11.73 -1.45 -6.33
C ASP A 355 -11.13 -0.03 -6.53
N ASP A 356 -11.52 0.96 -5.70
CA ASP A 356 -10.95 2.31 -5.66
C ASP A 356 -9.66 2.41 -4.82
N ILE A 357 -9.26 1.33 -4.12
CA ILE A 357 -7.96 1.30 -3.43
C ILE A 357 -6.85 1.05 -4.45
N ASP A 358 -6.10 2.10 -4.75
CA ASP A 358 -4.79 1.97 -5.40
C ASP A 358 -3.80 1.39 -4.36
N VAL A 359 -3.84 0.08 -4.16
CA VAL A 359 -2.86 -0.63 -3.31
C VAL A 359 -1.53 -0.66 -4.08
N SER A 360 -0.73 0.37 -3.93
CA SER A 360 0.67 0.38 -4.38
C SER A 360 1.49 -0.52 -3.45
N PHE A 361 1.67 -1.79 -3.85
CA PHE A 361 2.56 -2.73 -3.16
C PHE A 361 4.02 -2.43 -3.45
N ARG A 362 4.85 -2.28 -2.41
CA ARG A 362 6.28 -2.60 -2.54
C ARG A 362 6.51 -4.09 -2.51
N VAL A 363 7.37 -4.53 -3.42
CA VAL A 363 8.09 -5.79 -3.34
C VAL A 363 9.55 -5.40 -3.46
N HIS A 364 10.32 -5.69 -2.40
CA HIS A 364 11.78 -5.58 -2.39
C HIS A 364 12.43 -6.73 -3.18
N PRO A 365 13.72 -6.59 -3.52
CA PRO A 365 14.20 -6.42 -4.88
C PRO A 365 14.42 -7.76 -5.60
N PHE A 366 14.09 -7.82 -6.89
CA PHE A 366 14.84 -8.68 -7.79
C PHE A 366 15.63 -7.81 -8.75
N VAL A 367 16.94 -8.07 -8.76
CA VAL A 367 17.98 -7.46 -9.58
C VAL A 367 17.40 -6.86 -10.86
N GLU A 368 17.36 -5.52 -10.94
CA GLU A 368 16.96 -4.85 -12.16
C GLU A 368 17.80 -5.39 -13.33
N VAL A 369 17.12 -6.02 -14.28
CA VAL A 369 17.69 -6.25 -15.60
C VAL A 369 17.36 -4.99 -16.39
N PRO A 370 18.36 -4.19 -16.80
CA PRO A 370 18.11 -2.99 -17.57
C PRO A 370 17.26 -3.33 -18.80
N ASP A 371 16.34 -2.44 -19.14
CA ASP A 371 15.48 -2.54 -20.32
C ASP A 371 14.37 -3.61 -20.31
N THR A 372 14.09 -4.15 -19.14
CA THR A 372 13.11 -5.21 -18.94
C THR A 372 11.96 -4.77 -18.02
N VAL A 373 10.75 -5.27 -18.30
CA VAL A 373 9.58 -5.18 -17.41
C VAL A 373 9.05 -6.59 -17.17
N THR A 374 8.70 -6.91 -15.92
CA THR A 374 8.23 -8.24 -15.51
C THR A 374 6.85 -8.14 -14.86
N THR A 375 5.94 -9.07 -15.16
CA THR A 375 4.67 -9.21 -14.44
C THR A 375 4.87 -10.08 -13.21
N ARG A 376 4.16 -9.79 -12.12
CA ARG A 376 4.06 -10.73 -11.00
C ARG A 376 3.09 -11.85 -11.37
N GLY A 377 3.54 -13.09 -11.23
CA GLY A 377 2.87 -14.35 -11.58
C GLY A 377 1.42 -14.23 -12.04
N LEU A 378 1.21 -14.29 -13.36
CA LEU A 378 -0.15 -14.28 -13.91
C LEU A 378 -0.73 -15.69 -13.79
N GLU A 379 -1.77 -15.84 -12.96
CA GLU A 379 -2.43 -17.13 -12.72
C GLU A 379 -2.93 -17.79 -14.02
N ALA A 380 -3.44 -16.98 -14.96
CA ALA A 380 -3.83 -17.41 -16.31
C ALA A 380 -2.68 -18.01 -17.15
N LEU A 381 -1.43 -17.81 -16.75
CA LEU A 381 -0.21 -18.30 -17.39
C LEU A 381 0.52 -19.35 -16.52
N GLY A 382 -0.20 -19.99 -15.60
CA GLY A 382 0.35 -21.02 -14.72
C GLY A 382 1.22 -20.45 -13.60
N GLY A 383 0.97 -19.20 -13.19
CA GLY A 383 1.71 -18.52 -12.13
C GLY A 383 3.10 -18.04 -12.55
N LEU A 384 3.48 -18.22 -13.82
CA LEU A 384 4.79 -17.80 -14.33
C LEU A 384 4.82 -16.29 -14.58
N GLU A 385 5.96 -15.68 -14.27
CA GLU A 385 6.23 -14.28 -14.58
C GLU A 385 6.36 -14.07 -16.09
N VAL A 386 5.83 -12.97 -16.62
CA VAL A 386 6.01 -12.56 -18.02
C VAL A 386 7.02 -11.44 -18.08
N ARG A 387 8.13 -11.68 -18.74
CA ARG A 387 9.22 -10.74 -18.95
C ARG A 387 9.17 -10.14 -20.35
N PHE A 388 9.25 -8.83 -20.47
CA PHE A 388 9.31 -8.13 -21.75
C PHE A 388 10.52 -7.21 -21.81
N THR A 389 11.41 -7.45 -22.77
CA THR A 389 12.64 -6.68 -22.97
C THR A 389 12.56 -5.92 -24.28
N ALA A 390 12.67 -4.60 -24.22
CA ALA A 390 12.65 -3.74 -25.40
C ALA A 390 13.52 -2.50 -25.18
N PRO A 391 14.84 -2.56 -25.45
CA PRO A 391 15.81 -1.52 -25.13
C PRO A 391 15.58 -0.16 -25.79
N ARG A 392 14.71 -0.10 -26.79
CA ARG A 392 14.37 1.14 -27.51
C ARG A 392 13.10 1.82 -27.00
N LEU A 393 12.42 1.22 -26.02
CA LEU A 393 11.20 1.75 -25.41
C LEU A 393 11.52 2.27 -24.02
N SER A 394 10.87 3.36 -23.61
CA SER A 394 10.90 3.81 -22.21
C SER A 394 10.30 2.74 -21.28
N ALA A 395 10.60 2.79 -19.98
CA ALA A 395 10.04 1.85 -19.00
C ALA A 395 8.49 1.85 -19.01
N GLU A 396 7.89 3.04 -19.11
CA GLU A 396 6.44 3.23 -19.20
C GLU A 396 5.86 2.65 -20.51
N ASP A 397 6.53 2.86 -21.65
CA ASP A 397 6.09 2.26 -22.91
C ASP A 397 6.19 0.73 -22.91
N ARG A 398 7.21 0.18 -22.22
CA ARG A 398 7.34 -1.27 -22.01
C ARG A 398 6.19 -1.81 -21.17
N ARG A 399 5.87 -1.18 -20.03
CA ARG A 399 4.75 -1.56 -19.14
C ARG A 399 3.41 -1.48 -19.87
N ARG A 400 3.14 -0.36 -20.54
CA ARG A 400 1.91 -0.13 -21.31
C ARG A 400 1.74 -1.14 -22.44
N ARG A 401 2.83 -1.47 -23.15
CA ARG A 401 2.80 -2.46 -24.23
C ARG A 401 2.59 -3.88 -23.69
N LEU A 402 3.29 -4.27 -22.63
CA LEU A 402 3.11 -5.55 -21.96
C LEU A 402 1.65 -5.72 -21.48
N ARG A 403 1.11 -4.71 -20.79
CA ARG A 403 -0.28 -4.71 -20.31
C ARG A 403 -1.29 -4.86 -21.45
N ARG A 404 -1.12 -4.13 -22.56
CA ARG A 404 -2.03 -4.22 -23.72
C ARG A 404 -1.96 -5.57 -24.44
N VAL A 405 -0.78 -6.18 -24.52
CA VAL A 405 -0.61 -7.50 -25.13
C VAL A 405 -1.26 -8.59 -24.27
N LEU A 406 -1.23 -8.46 -22.95
CA LEU A 406 -1.78 -9.44 -22.02
C LEU A 406 -3.29 -9.25 -21.73
N GLN A 407 -3.83 -8.03 -21.85
CA GLN A 407 -5.25 -7.71 -21.56
C GLN A 407 -6.20 -7.89 -22.76
N SER A 408 -5.76 -8.53 -23.85
CA SER A 408 -6.55 -8.68 -25.06
C SER A 408 -7.68 -9.71 -24.94
N ARG A 409 -8.94 -9.28 -25.11
CA ARG A 409 -10.13 -10.15 -25.11
C ARG A 409 -10.35 -10.92 -26.44
N PRO A 410 -11.07 -12.07 -26.42
CA PRO A 410 -11.19 -13.00 -27.57
C PRO A 410 -12.07 -12.54 -28.75
N GLU A 411 -12.75 -11.40 -28.67
CA GLU A 411 -13.85 -11.07 -29.59
C GLU A 411 -13.41 -10.35 -30.89
N SER A 412 -12.10 -10.26 -31.16
CA SER A 412 -11.56 -9.63 -32.38
C SER A 412 -10.57 -10.55 -33.12
N ARG A 413 -10.75 -10.68 -34.43
CA ARG A 413 -10.25 -11.75 -35.34
C ARG A 413 -8.73 -11.87 -35.54
N ASP A 414 -7.88 -11.25 -34.73
CA ASP A 414 -6.42 -11.48 -34.84
C ASP A 414 -5.62 -11.18 -33.55
N MET A 415 -6.18 -11.48 -32.37
CA MET A 415 -5.45 -11.37 -31.10
C MET A 415 -5.71 -12.58 -30.19
N VAL A 416 -4.72 -13.46 -30.07
CA VAL A 416 -4.68 -14.51 -29.04
C VAL A 416 -3.30 -14.51 -28.41
N LEU A 417 -3.23 -14.32 -27.09
CA LEU A 417 -2.13 -14.85 -26.27
C LEU A 417 -2.45 -14.85 -24.76
N PRO A 418 -3.00 -15.96 -24.25
CA PRO A 418 -2.95 -16.26 -22.82
C PRO A 418 -2.39 -17.67 -22.51
N ALA A 419 -1.65 -18.32 -23.42
CA ALA A 419 -0.93 -19.56 -23.12
C ALA A 419 0.52 -19.53 -23.61
N ALA A 420 1.42 -20.18 -22.86
CA ALA A 420 2.82 -20.36 -23.24
C ALA A 420 2.94 -21.00 -24.63
N GLY A 421 3.79 -20.44 -25.50
CA GLY A 421 4.01 -20.93 -26.86
C GLY A 421 3.04 -20.40 -27.94
N GLN A 422 2.00 -19.65 -27.57
CA GLN A 422 1.10 -19.04 -28.55
C GLN A 422 1.71 -17.79 -29.20
N ARG A 423 1.14 -17.36 -30.33
CA ARG A 423 1.56 -16.16 -31.05
C ARG A 423 0.35 -15.25 -31.29
N GLY A 424 0.50 -13.99 -30.94
CA GLY A 424 -0.51 -12.96 -31.09
C GLY A 424 0.04 -11.78 -31.89
N ARG A 425 -0.85 -10.98 -32.49
CA ARG A 425 -0.46 -9.77 -33.18
C ARG A 425 -0.95 -8.57 -32.39
N HIS A 426 -0.08 -7.62 -32.08
CA HIS A 426 -0.49 -6.36 -31.47
C HIS A 426 0.09 -5.19 -32.28
N GLY A 427 -0.81 -4.46 -32.96
CA GLY A 427 -0.44 -3.48 -33.98
C GLY A 427 0.24 -4.14 -35.20
N PHE A 428 1.40 -3.62 -35.60
CA PHE A 428 2.20 -4.17 -36.71
C PHE A 428 3.18 -5.27 -36.30
N SER A 429 3.41 -5.45 -34.98
CA SER A 429 4.33 -6.45 -34.45
C SER A 429 3.60 -7.76 -34.13
N ARG A 430 4.31 -8.88 -34.31
CA ARG A 430 3.89 -10.20 -33.84
C ARG A 430 4.60 -10.47 -32.53
N TYR A 431 3.94 -11.05 -31.56
CA TYR A 431 4.53 -11.40 -30.27
C TYR A 431 4.35 -12.89 -29.99
N ALA A 432 5.27 -13.47 -29.23
CA ALA A 432 5.19 -14.84 -28.74
C ALA A 432 5.56 -14.88 -27.25
N LEU A 433 4.92 -15.75 -26.47
CA LEU A 433 5.39 -16.11 -25.13
C LEU A 433 6.27 -17.36 -25.24
N VAL A 434 7.51 -17.26 -24.82
CA VAL A 434 8.48 -18.36 -24.85
C VAL A 434 8.91 -18.68 -23.44
N GLU A 435 8.85 -19.95 -23.05
CA GLU A 435 9.41 -20.36 -21.76
C GLU A 435 10.93 -20.18 -21.73
N ALA A 436 11.41 -19.55 -20.68
CA ALA A 436 12.81 -19.34 -20.41
C ALA A 436 13.11 -19.71 -18.96
N VAL A 437 14.40 -19.94 -18.69
CA VAL A 437 14.91 -20.20 -17.35
C VAL A 437 15.95 -19.14 -17.07
N ASP A 438 15.76 -18.43 -15.94
CA ASP A 438 16.71 -17.41 -15.51
C ASP A 438 18.04 -18.08 -15.18
N PRO A 439 19.14 -17.71 -15.86
CA PRO A 439 20.43 -18.37 -15.66
C PRO A 439 21.03 -18.09 -14.27
N ARG A 440 20.49 -17.13 -13.50
CA ARG A 440 20.97 -16.75 -12.18
C ARG A 440 20.16 -17.37 -11.05
N THR A 441 18.84 -17.44 -11.19
CA THR A 441 17.93 -17.97 -10.14
C THR A 441 17.43 -19.38 -10.43
N ALA A 442 17.63 -19.88 -11.65
CA ALA A 442 17.09 -21.15 -12.16
C ALA A 442 15.55 -21.21 -12.18
N GLU A 443 14.86 -20.08 -11.97
CA GLU A 443 13.40 -19.99 -12.02
C GLU A 443 12.88 -19.92 -13.45
N ARG A 444 11.69 -20.48 -13.65
CA ARG A 444 11.01 -20.49 -14.95
C ARG A 444 10.19 -19.20 -15.11
N TYR A 445 10.27 -18.59 -16.28
CA TYR A 445 9.47 -17.43 -16.65
C TYR A 445 9.06 -17.50 -18.13
N LEU A 446 8.12 -16.66 -18.54
CA LEU A 446 7.69 -16.50 -19.92
C LEU A 446 8.26 -15.21 -20.49
N GLU A 447 9.06 -15.30 -21.53
CA GLU A 447 9.56 -14.13 -22.25
C GLU A 447 8.60 -13.75 -23.38
N LEU A 448 8.11 -12.50 -23.36
CA LEU A 448 7.39 -11.91 -24.46
C LEU A 448 8.38 -11.40 -25.51
N VAL A 449 8.48 -12.10 -26.64
CA VAL A 449 9.41 -11.75 -27.72
C VAL A 449 8.67 -11.18 -28.92
N ASP A 450 9.21 -10.11 -29.53
CA ASP A 450 8.72 -9.62 -30.83
C ASP A 450 9.21 -10.57 -31.94
N GLY A 451 8.26 -11.19 -32.64
CA GLY A 451 8.45 -12.12 -33.75
C GLY A 451 9.06 -11.48 -35.01
N GLY A 452 9.28 -10.17 -35.03
CA GLY A 452 10.17 -9.51 -35.99
C GLY A 452 11.66 -9.76 -35.73
N TRP A 453 12.02 -10.26 -34.54
CA TRP A 453 13.40 -10.48 -34.12
C TRP A 453 13.87 -11.91 -34.40
N ARG A 454 13.85 -12.32 -35.68
CA ARG A 454 14.60 -13.52 -36.10
C ARG A 454 16.09 -13.19 -36.14
N GLY A 455 16.80 -13.61 -35.10
CA GLY A 455 18.24 -13.87 -35.20
C GLY A 455 19.07 -13.35 -34.04
N ARG A 456 18.99 -13.98 -32.88
CA ARG A 456 20.16 -14.09 -31.98
C ARG A 456 20.08 -15.13 -30.86
N PHE A 457 18.89 -15.56 -30.42
CA PHE A 457 18.80 -16.49 -29.28
C PHE A 457 18.91 -17.99 -29.60
N ASP A 458 18.76 -18.38 -30.87
CA ASP A 458 18.75 -19.81 -31.26
C ASP A 458 20.15 -20.45 -31.41
N ARG A 459 21.23 -19.74 -31.04
CA ARG A 459 22.61 -20.26 -31.14
C ARG A 459 23.34 -20.51 -29.82
N GLN A 460 22.74 -20.22 -28.66
CA GLN A 460 23.47 -20.31 -27.37
C GLN A 460 22.99 -21.36 -26.37
N ARG A 461 21.98 -22.19 -26.68
CA ARG A 461 21.59 -23.33 -25.81
C ARG A 461 21.61 -24.69 -26.53
N GLY A 462 22.56 -24.86 -27.45
CA GLY A 462 22.79 -26.10 -28.19
C GLY A 462 24.22 -26.61 -28.08
N ARG A 463 24.79 -26.70 -26.87
CA ARG A 463 25.96 -27.54 -26.57
C ARG A 463 25.81 -28.13 -25.18
N GLY A 464 25.28 -29.34 -25.12
CA GLY A 464 25.49 -30.20 -23.96
C GLY A 464 26.98 -30.49 -23.80
N PRO A 465 27.46 -30.82 -22.59
CA PRO A 465 28.81 -31.29 -22.42
C PRO A 465 28.90 -32.67 -23.10
N SER A 466 29.55 -32.71 -24.26
CA SER A 466 30.10 -33.94 -24.81
C SER A 466 31.20 -34.41 -23.86
N GLY A 467 30.83 -35.25 -22.89
CA GLY A 467 31.76 -36.06 -22.13
C GLY A 467 32.40 -37.06 -23.08
N SER A 468 33.64 -36.80 -23.44
CA SER A 468 34.57 -37.82 -23.92
C SER A 468 34.85 -38.79 -22.77
N LEU A 469 34.34 -40.00 -22.86
CA LEU A 469 34.96 -41.15 -22.23
C LEU A 469 35.37 -42.12 -23.33
N SER A 470 36.68 -42.17 -23.51
CA SER A 470 37.45 -43.18 -24.18
C SER A 470 37.23 -44.54 -23.53
N SER A 471 37.30 -45.58 -24.36
CA SER A 471 37.39 -47.02 -24.06
C SER A 471 36.07 -47.76 -23.83
#